data_AF-A0A233S6Y0-F1
#
_entry.id   AF-A0A233S6Y0-F1
#
_cell.length_a   1.000
_cell.length_b   1.000
_cell.length_c   1.000
_cell.angle_alpha   90.00
_cell.angle_beta   90.00
_cell.angle_gamma   90.00
#
_symmetry.space_group_name_H-M   'P 1'
#
loop_
_entity.id
_entity.type
_entity.pdbx_description
1 polymer ?
#
loop_
_entity_poly.entity_id
_entity_poly.type
_entity_poly.pdbx_seq_one_letter_code
_entity_poly.pdbx_strand_id
1 'polypeptide(L)'
;MPLAGAVGLGVVLTSAYRGTDAWLVWSCAAVALAAASGAAFVHGLRRWAELAALGDVPPQVVARPLVLLYAISGAILVVLLLGDLAHAWRALVLIALAGLGLAPGAATMVGVGHVARIRADTAPAAPGLQLGTLISAGRLLQSLLTVMGGIVALLVIAEATSQRMHEQTSIESTLVFGAGSSALVAIVYAPVAAKLRQRGRELVDICHPLGPLAPDELADALDKRSRLESALGVDRTAFGDIQTNLVVVGPLLAGAASAFLSRQ
;
A
#
# COMPACT_ATOMS: atom_id res chain seq x y z
N MET A 1 -16.24 -10.57 4.13
CA MET A 1 -16.80 -9.30 3.64
C MET A 1 -17.99 -8.78 4.46
N PRO A 2 -19.08 -9.52 4.72
CA PRO A 2 -20.25 -8.95 5.39
C PRO A 2 -19.99 -8.52 6.84
N LEU A 3 -19.11 -9.24 7.57
CA LEU A 3 -18.77 -8.92 8.95
C LEU A 3 -18.05 -7.56 9.11
N ALA A 4 -17.10 -7.22 8.25
CA ALA A 4 -16.41 -5.94 8.32
C ALA A 4 -17.36 -4.77 8.03
N GLY A 5 -18.23 -4.92 7.03
CA GLY A 5 -19.31 -3.96 6.76
C GLY A 5 -20.27 -3.81 7.94
N ALA A 6 -20.64 -4.90 8.60
CA ALA A 6 -21.50 -4.87 9.79
C ALA A 6 -20.84 -4.14 10.98
N VAL A 7 -19.53 -4.31 11.19
CA VAL A 7 -18.78 -3.55 12.20
C VAL A 7 -18.76 -2.06 11.86
N GLY A 8 -18.48 -1.70 10.59
CA GLY A 8 -18.54 -0.32 10.12
C GLY A 8 -19.94 0.29 10.32
N LEU A 9 -20.99 -0.47 10.03
CA LEU A 9 -22.38 -0.06 10.26
C LEU A 9 -22.67 0.14 11.74
N GLY A 10 -22.17 -0.74 12.62
CA GLY A 10 -22.28 -0.61 14.07
C GLY A 10 -21.59 0.66 14.60
N VAL A 11 -20.43 0.99 14.04
CA VAL A 11 -19.71 2.25 14.32
C VAL A 11 -20.42 3.46 13.72
N VAL A 12 -21.21 3.35 12.65
CA VAL A 12 -21.98 4.49 12.11
C VAL A 12 -23.29 4.72 12.85
N LEU A 13 -23.95 3.62 13.19
CA LEU A 13 -24.92 3.58 14.28
C LEU A 13 -24.16 3.94 15.58
N THR A 14 -24.65 3.94 16.82
CA THR A 14 -23.83 4.42 17.98
C THR A 14 -23.24 5.86 17.93
N SER A 15 -23.32 6.61 16.82
CA SER A 15 -22.78 7.98 16.70
C SER A 15 -23.75 8.96 17.32
N ALA A 16 -23.25 9.81 18.23
CA ALA A 16 -24.03 10.86 18.88
C ALA A 16 -24.37 12.01 17.92
N TYR A 17 -23.62 12.15 16.83
CA TYR A 17 -23.72 13.23 15.85
C TYR A 17 -24.68 12.93 14.68
N ARG A 18 -25.61 11.99 14.87
CA ARG A 18 -26.66 11.68 13.88
C ARG A 18 -27.55 12.92 13.71
N GLY A 19 -27.28 13.72 12.69
CA GLY A 19 -28.05 14.94 12.42
C GLY A 19 -27.24 16.11 11.85
N THR A 20 -25.91 16.03 11.84
CA THR A 20 -25.06 17.04 11.16
C THR A 20 -24.84 16.69 9.69
N ASP A 21 -24.71 17.68 8.82
CA ASP A 21 -24.46 17.46 7.38
C ASP A 21 -23.18 16.66 7.13
N ALA A 22 -22.17 16.82 8.00
CA ALA A 22 -20.91 16.08 7.95
C ALA A 22 -21.07 14.59 8.31
N TRP A 23 -22.12 14.20 9.02
CA TRP A 23 -22.37 12.81 9.42
C TRP A 23 -22.62 11.89 8.21
N LEU A 24 -23.32 12.38 7.18
CA LEU A 24 -23.58 11.59 5.97
C LEU A 24 -22.28 11.24 5.25
N VAL A 25 -21.39 12.21 5.05
CA VAL A 25 -20.09 11.97 4.40
C VAL A 25 -19.23 11.04 5.24
N TRP A 26 -19.16 11.28 6.56
CA TRP A 26 -18.41 10.44 7.48
C TRP A 26 -18.91 8.99 7.51
N SER A 27 -20.23 8.80 7.56
CA SER A 27 -20.85 7.47 7.60
C SER A 27 -20.58 6.66 6.34
N CYS A 28 -20.71 7.29 5.17
CA CYS A 28 -20.35 6.69 3.89
C CYS A 28 -18.87 6.31 3.85
N ALA A 29 -17.98 7.20 4.30
CA ALA A 29 -16.54 6.93 4.35
C ALA A 29 -16.20 5.79 5.30
N ALA A 30 -16.79 5.74 6.49
CA ALA A 30 -16.57 4.69 7.48
C ALA A 30 -17.04 3.31 7.00
N VAL A 31 -18.23 3.23 6.38
CA VAL A 31 -18.76 1.98 5.80
C VAL A 31 -17.91 1.54 4.61
N ALA A 32 -17.55 2.47 3.72
CA ALA A 32 -16.69 2.18 2.57
C ALA A 32 -15.31 1.69 3.03
N LEU A 33 -14.71 2.33 4.04
CA LEU A 33 -13.44 1.93 4.63
C LEU A 33 -13.51 0.53 5.23
N ALA A 34 -14.56 0.22 5.99
CA ALA A 34 -14.73 -1.09 6.60
C ALA A 34 -14.93 -2.19 5.54
N ALA A 35 -15.74 -1.92 4.51
CA ALA A 35 -15.94 -2.82 3.38
C ALA A 35 -14.64 -3.03 2.58
N ALA A 36 -13.93 -1.95 2.26
CA ALA A 36 -12.65 -1.97 1.55
C ALA A 36 -11.57 -2.71 2.35
N SER A 37 -11.51 -2.51 3.67
CA SER A 37 -10.58 -3.22 4.56
C SER A 37 -10.85 -4.72 4.56
N GLY A 38 -12.12 -5.12 4.64
CA GLY A 38 -12.51 -6.53 4.52
C GLY A 38 -12.21 -7.12 3.14
N ALA A 39 -12.33 -6.32 2.06
CA ALA A 39 -11.97 -6.72 0.71
C ALA A 39 -10.46 -6.93 0.57
N ALA A 40 -9.68 -5.97 1.04
CA ALA A 40 -8.22 -5.99 1.02
C ALA A 40 -7.67 -7.15 1.84
N PHE A 41 -8.32 -7.47 2.96
CA PHE A 41 -7.95 -8.63 3.78
C PHE A 41 -8.05 -9.93 2.98
N VAL A 42 -9.21 -10.19 2.38
CA VAL A 42 -9.45 -11.40 1.57
C VAL A 42 -8.56 -11.42 0.34
N HIS A 43 -8.35 -10.27 -0.30
CA HIS A 43 -7.45 -10.14 -1.44
C HIS A 43 -6.01 -10.50 -1.03
N GLY A 44 -5.51 -9.93 0.06
CA GLY A 44 -4.17 -10.22 0.59
C GLY A 44 -4.00 -11.68 0.97
N LEU A 45 -5.01 -12.32 1.60
CA LEU A 45 -4.95 -13.74 1.93
C LEU A 45 -4.88 -14.63 0.68
N ARG A 46 -5.64 -14.32 -0.37
CA ARG A 46 -5.58 -15.06 -1.64
C ARG A 46 -4.19 -14.93 -2.28
N ARG A 47 -3.62 -13.72 -2.29
CA ARG A 47 -2.27 -13.49 -2.80
C ARG A 47 -1.19 -14.16 -1.95
N TRP A 48 -1.40 -14.27 -0.64
CA TRP A 48 -0.52 -15.01 0.24
C TRP A 48 -0.55 -16.51 -0.07
N ALA A 49 -1.74 -17.08 -0.29
CA ALA A 49 -1.87 -18.47 -0.69
C ALA A 49 -1.18 -18.75 -2.04
N GLU A 50 -1.34 -17.86 -3.03
CA GLU A 50 -0.62 -17.95 -4.31
C GLU A 50 0.90 -17.89 -4.13
N LEU A 51 1.39 -16.99 -3.26
CA LEU A 51 2.82 -16.86 -2.97
C LEU A 51 3.37 -18.10 -2.24
N ALA A 52 2.63 -18.61 -1.25
CA ALA A 52 3.01 -19.82 -0.51
C ALA A 52 3.06 -21.05 -1.42
N ALA A 53 2.22 -21.11 -2.46
CA ALA A 53 2.30 -22.15 -3.48
C ALA A 53 3.55 -22.04 -4.37
N LEU A 54 4.16 -20.86 -4.49
CA LEU A 54 5.36 -20.64 -5.28
C LEU A 54 6.67 -20.92 -4.51
N GLY A 55 6.62 -20.95 -3.17
CA GLY A 55 7.76 -21.32 -2.34
C GLY A 55 7.48 -21.27 -0.84
N ASP A 56 8.28 -22.00 -0.06
CA ASP A 56 8.21 -22.00 1.39
C ASP A 56 8.72 -20.67 1.96
N VAL A 57 7.78 -19.80 2.32
CA VAL A 57 8.07 -18.58 3.08
C VAL A 57 7.76 -18.85 4.55
N PRO A 58 8.77 -18.97 5.43
CA PRO A 58 8.50 -19.14 6.86
C PRO A 58 7.73 -17.92 7.38
N PRO A 59 6.55 -18.11 8.00
CA PRO A 59 5.67 -17.01 8.41
C PRO A 59 6.35 -16.08 9.43
N GLN A 60 7.32 -16.59 10.20
CA GLN A 60 8.06 -15.84 11.21
C GLN A 60 8.95 -14.73 10.61
N VAL A 61 9.52 -14.97 9.43
CA VAL A 61 10.39 -14.00 8.75
C VAL A 61 9.58 -12.81 8.24
N VAL A 62 8.31 -13.04 7.89
CA VAL A 62 7.38 -11.99 7.46
C VAL A 62 6.69 -11.32 8.64
N ALA A 63 6.32 -12.09 9.67
CA ALA A 63 5.60 -11.57 10.83
C ALA A 63 6.41 -10.57 11.65
N ARG A 64 7.72 -10.81 11.86
CA ARG A 64 8.56 -9.95 12.69
C ARG A 64 8.67 -8.49 12.20
N PRO A 65 9.04 -8.20 10.94
CA PRO A 65 9.10 -6.82 10.44
C PRO A 65 7.71 -6.16 10.42
N LEU A 66 6.67 -6.94 10.14
CA LEU A 66 5.30 -6.46 10.09
C LEU A 66 4.80 -6.04 11.48
N VAL A 67 5.00 -6.90 12.49
CA VAL A 67 4.67 -6.62 13.89
C VAL A 67 5.42 -5.39 14.39
N LEU A 68 6.72 -5.28 14.08
CA LEU A 68 7.52 -4.13 14.49
C LEU A 68 7.03 -2.82 13.85
N LEU A 69 6.68 -2.86 12.56
CA LEU A 69 6.10 -1.71 11.86
C LEU A 69 4.77 -1.30 12.48
N TYR A 70 3.84 -2.25 12.66
CA TYR A 70 2.54 -1.96 13.28
C TYR A 70 2.66 -1.51 14.74
N ALA A 71 3.62 -2.05 15.49
CA ALA A 71 3.88 -1.63 16.87
C ALA A 71 4.39 -0.19 16.93
N ILE A 72 5.34 0.19 16.06
CA ILE A 72 5.86 1.57 16.00
C ILE A 72 4.75 2.54 15.57
N SER A 73 4.00 2.19 14.52
CA SER A 73 2.91 3.04 14.04
C SER A 73 1.79 3.16 15.06
N GLY A 74 1.45 2.08 15.77
CA GLY A 74 0.52 2.08 16.88
C GLY A 74 1.00 2.94 18.05
N ALA A 75 2.29 2.88 18.39
CA ALA A 75 2.86 3.71 19.45
C ALA A 75 2.82 5.21 19.10
N ILE A 76 3.19 5.58 17.87
CA ILE A 76 3.08 6.96 17.37
C ILE A 76 1.63 7.44 17.44
N LEU A 77 0.68 6.61 16.99
CA LEU A 77 -0.74 6.93 17.02
C LEU A 77 -1.26 7.14 18.46
N VAL A 78 -0.88 6.26 19.38
CA VAL A 78 -1.27 6.37 20.79
C VAL A 78 -0.72 7.65 21.41
N VAL A 79 0.53 8.03 21.11
CA VAL A 79 1.13 9.29 21.57
C VAL A 79 0.37 10.50 21.02
N LEU A 80 -0.03 10.47 19.74
CA LEU A 80 -0.79 11.55 19.12
C LEU A 80 -2.21 11.68 19.68
N LEU A 81 -2.81 10.58 20.13
CA LEU A 81 -4.20 10.53 20.63
C LEU A 81 -4.31 10.57 22.15
N LEU A 82 -3.19 10.58 22.89
CA LEU A 82 -3.16 10.44 24.35
C LEU A 82 -3.97 11.52 25.09
N GLY A 83 -4.20 12.68 24.46
CA GLY A 83 -4.97 13.79 25.01
C GLY A 83 -6.50 13.66 24.87
N ASP A 84 -7.01 12.80 23.99
CA ASP A 84 -8.45 12.76 23.64
C ASP A 84 -8.99 11.33 23.40
N LEU A 85 -8.45 10.34 24.10
CA LEU A 85 -8.81 8.93 23.94
C LEU A 85 -10.33 8.65 24.10
N ALA A 86 -11.03 9.44 24.92
CA ALA A 86 -12.46 9.30 25.16
C ALA A 86 -13.31 9.66 23.92
N HIS A 87 -12.90 10.65 23.13
CA HIS A 87 -13.59 11.02 21.88
C HIS A 87 -12.97 10.32 20.66
N ALA A 88 -11.70 9.93 20.72
CA ALA A 88 -10.96 9.31 19.63
C ALA A 88 -11.21 7.80 19.43
N TRP A 89 -11.99 7.12 20.28
CA TRP A 89 -12.18 5.67 20.18
C TRP A 89 -12.73 5.21 18.83
N ARG A 90 -13.57 6.02 18.16
CA ARG A 90 -14.14 5.71 16.84
C ARG A 90 -13.06 5.74 15.76
N ALA A 91 -12.21 6.75 15.80
CA ALA A 91 -11.05 6.86 14.92
C ALA A 91 -10.11 5.66 15.14
N LEU A 92 -9.84 5.30 16.40
CA LEU A 92 -9.06 4.11 16.75
C LEU A 92 -9.64 2.82 16.14
N VAL A 93 -10.96 2.62 16.19
CA VAL A 93 -11.60 1.45 15.58
C VAL A 93 -11.44 1.43 14.05
N LEU A 94 -11.63 2.57 13.39
CA LEU A 94 -11.45 2.67 11.93
C LEU A 94 -9.99 2.45 11.52
N ILE A 95 -9.04 2.97 12.29
CA ILE A 95 -7.60 2.75 12.07
C ILE A 95 -7.24 1.29 12.30
N ALA A 96 -7.76 0.67 13.36
CA ALA A 96 -7.53 -0.75 13.63
C ALA A 96 -8.11 -1.63 12.50
N LEU A 97 -9.30 -1.32 12.00
CA LEU A 97 -9.92 -2.00 10.85
C LEU A 97 -9.07 -1.86 9.59
N ALA A 98 -8.60 -0.65 9.29
CA ALA A 98 -7.71 -0.40 8.16
C ALA A 98 -6.39 -1.17 8.30
N GLY A 99 -5.76 -1.12 9.48
CA GLY A 99 -4.53 -1.85 9.78
C GLY A 99 -4.69 -3.36 9.60
N LEU A 100 -5.75 -3.94 10.14
CA LEU A 100 -6.08 -5.36 9.98
C LEU A 100 -6.33 -5.71 8.51
N GLY A 101 -7.05 -4.87 7.77
CA GLY A 101 -7.33 -5.08 6.34
C GLY A 101 -6.08 -5.11 5.47
N LEU A 102 -5.09 -4.28 5.83
CA LEU A 102 -3.82 -4.14 5.10
C LEU A 102 -2.79 -5.21 5.47
N ALA A 103 -2.90 -5.82 6.65
CA ALA A 103 -1.93 -6.77 7.19
C ALA A 103 -1.55 -7.92 6.23
N PRO A 104 -2.50 -8.67 5.63
CA PRO A 104 -2.12 -9.74 4.71
C PRO A 104 -1.51 -9.22 3.40
N GLY A 105 -1.92 -8.03 2.93
CA GLY A 105 -1.29 -7.38 1.78
C GLY A 105 0.17 -7.01 2.05
N ALA A 106 0.44 -6.39 3.20
CA ALA A 106 1.80 -6.08 3.63
C ALA A 106 2.65 -7.36 3.82
N ALA A 107 2.06 -8.43 4.36
CA ALA A 107 2.73 -9.73 4.48
C ALA A 107 3.14 -10.29 3.12
N THR A 108 2.25 -10.23 2.12
CA THR A 108 2.57 -10.67 0.75
C THR A 108 3.71 -9.87 0.13
N MET A 109 3.76 -8.55 0.33
CA MET A 109 4.85 -7.72 -0.20
C MET A 109 6.21 -8.12 0.38
N VAL A 110 6.28 -8.30 1.70
CA VAL A 110 7.52 -8.74 2.37
C VAL A 110 7.91 -10.16 1.94
N GLY A 111 6.92 -11.06 1.81
CA GLY A 111 7.12 -12.42 1.33
C GLY A 111 7.70 -12.48 -0.09
N VAL A 112 7.18 -11.67 -1.02
CA VAL A 112 7.70 -11.56 -2.39
C VAL A 112 9.17 -11.18 -2.39
N GLY A 113 9.55 -10.19 -1.57
CA GLY A 113 10.95 -9.79 -1.42
C GLY A 113 11.85 -10.87 -0.82
N HIS A 114 11.29 -11.84 -0.09
CA HIS A 114 12.02 -12.97 0.48
C HIS A 114 12.15 -14.13 -0.53
N VAL A 115 11.08 -14.48 -1.23
CA VAL A 115 11.10 -15.49 -2.31
C VAL A 115 12.06 -15.08 -3.41
N ALA A 116 12.03 -13.81 -3.82
CA ALA A 116 12.96 -13.27 -4.80
C ALA A 116 14.43 -13.33 -4.33
N ARG A 117 14.69 -13.32 -3.02
CA ARG A 117 16.03 -13.47 -2.46
C ARG A 117 16.47 -14.94 -2.45
N ILE A 118 15.65 -15.84 -1.89
CA ILE A 118 15.98 -17.25 -1.76
C ILE A 118 16.18 -17.91 -3.13
N ARG A 119 15.26 -17.69 -4.08
CA ARG A 119 15.36 -18.30 -5.43
C ARG A 119 16.57 -17.84 -6.22
N ALA A 120 17.05 -16.62 -5.97
CA ALA A 120 18.25 -16.13 -6.61
C ALA A 120 19.52 -16.81 -6.09
N ASP A 121 19.49 -17.29 -4.84
CA ASP A 121 20.63 -17.95 -4.22
C ASP A 121 20.63 -19.47 -4.46
N THR A 122 19.50 -20.09 -4.86
CA THR A 122 19.36 -21.57 -4.84
C THR A 122 19.38 -22.36 -6.16
N ALA A 123 19.25 -21.80 -7.37
CA ALA A 123 19.48 -22.59 -8.59
C ALA A 123 19.50 -21.76 -9.89
N PRO A 124 20.23 -22.21 -10.93
CA PRO A 124 20.15 -21.68 -12.29
C PRO A 124 18.81 -22.07 -12.95
N ALA A 125 17.71 -21.50 -12.47
CA ALA A 125 16.43 -21.62 -13.16
C ALA A 125 16.51 -20.91 -14.52
N ALA A 126 15.86 -21.48 -15.54
CA ALA A 126 15.85 -20.90 -16.88
C ALA A 126 15.46 -19.40 -16.81
N PRO A 127 16.22 -18.49 -17.47
CA PRO A 127 16.01 -17.04 -17.35
C PRO A 127 14.56 -16.60 -17.63
N GLY A 128 13.87 -17.28 -18.54
CA GLY A 128 12.45 -17.03 -18.84
C GLY A 128 11.49 -17.30 -17.68
N LEU A 129 11.75 -18.31 -16.84
CA LEU A 129 10.94 -18.59 -15.64
C LEU A 129 11.15 -17.51 -14.58
N GLN A 130 12.40 -17.07 -14.39
CA GLN A 130 12.74 -15.99 -13.46
C GLN A 130 12.10 -14.66 -13.91
N LEU A 131 12.16 -14.36 -15.20
CA LEU A 131 11.52 -13.18 -15.80
C LEU A 131 10.00 -13.18 -15.58
N GLY A 132 9.33 -14.30 -15.85
CA GLY A 132 7.89 -14.44 -15.62
C GLY A 132 7.50 -14.27 -14.15
N THR A 133 8.34 -14.75 -13.22
CA THR A 133 8.11 -14.55 -11.77
C THR A 133 8.30 -13.10 -11.33
N LEU A 134 9.23 -12.35 -11.93
CA LEU A 134 9.42 -10.93 -11.63
C LEU A 134 8.27 -10.08 -12.15
N ILE A 135 7.80 -10.33 -13.38
CA ILE A 135 6.66 -9.59 -13.97
C ILE A 135 5.39 -9.83 -13.15
N SER A 136 5.13 -11.07 -12.75
CA SER A 136 3.98 -11.40 -11.90
C SER A 136 4.11 -10.77 -10.51
N ALA A 137 5.28 -10.81 -9.88
CA ALA A 137 5.55 -10.14 -8.61
C ALA A 137 5.35 -8.61 -8.69
N GLY A 138 5.83 -7.96 -9.75
CA GLY A 138 5.64 -6.53 -9.98
C GLY A 138 4.16 -6.15 -10.14
N ARG A 139 3.40 -6.93 -10.92
CA ARG A 139 1.94 -6.72 -11.08
C ARG A 139 1.18 -6.90 -9.77
N LEU A 140 1.56 -7.90 -8.96
CA LEU A 140 0.99 -8.11 -7.63
C LEU A 140 1.28 -6.94 -6.70
N LEU A 141 2.54 -6.46 -6.68
CA LEU A 141 2.95 -5.32 -5.86
C LEU A 141 2.16 -4.06 -6.23
N GLN A 142 1.99 -3.78 -7.53
CA GLN A 142 1.25 -2.62 -8.01
C GLN A 142 -0.24 -2.71 -7.72
N SER A 143 -0.85 -3.89 -7.89
CA SER A 143 -2.25 -4.13 -7.50
C SER A 143 -2.48 -3.90 -6.00
N LEU A 144 -1.55 -4.37 -5.16
CA LEU A 144 -1.64 -4.17 -3.71
C LEU A 144 -1.48 -2.69 -3.36
N LEU A 145 -0.55 -1.97 -3.98
CA LEU A 145 -0.35 -0.55 -3.75
C LEU A 145 -1.62 0.28 -4.04
N THR A 146 -2.33 -0.02 -5.13
CA THR A 146 -3.61 0.65 -5.45
C THR A 146 -4.65 0.43 -4.35
N VAL A 147 -4.76 -0.80 -3.84
CA VAL A 147 -5.71 -1.14 -2.76
C VAL A 147 -5.31 -0.44 -1.45
N MET A 148 -4.02 -0.46 -1.10
CA MET A 148 -3.52 0.19 0.11
C MET A 148 -3.74 1.71 0.06
N GLY A 149 -3.45 2.34 -1.07
CA GLY A 149 -3.67 3.77 -1.28
C GLY A 149 -5.14 4.17 -1.19
N GLY A 150 -6.05 3.34 -1.72
CA GLY A 150 -7.49 3.56 -1.58
C GLY A 150 -7.98 3.50 -0.13
N ILE A 151 -7.46 2.56 0.67
CA ILE A 151 -7.77 2.46 2.11
C ILE A 151 -7.24 3.68 2.86
N VAL A 152 -6.00 4.12 2.57
CA VAL A 152 -5.42 5.33 3.18
C VAL A 152 -6.25 6.56 2.83
N ALA A 153 -6.69 6.70 1.58
CA ALA A 153 -7.56 7.81 1.17
C ALA A 153 -8.89 7.82 1.93
N LEU A 154 -9.56 6.67 2.04
CA LEU A 154 -10.80 6.54 2.80
C LEU A 154 -10.60 6.84 4.28
N LEU A 155 -9.47 6.43 4.85
CA LEU A 155 -9.11 6.70 6.24
C LEU A 155 -8.90 8.19 6.49
N VAL A 156 -8.19 8.89 5.61
CA VAL A 156 -7.98 10.34 5.68
C VAL A 156 -9.31 11.10 5.54
N ILE A 157 -10.18 10.69 4.62
CA ILE A 157 -11.51 11.30 4.47
C ILE A 157 -12.37 11.09 5.71
N ALA A 158 -12.37 9.87 6.26
CA ALA A 158 -13.11 9.55 7.49
C ALA A 158 -12.59 10.37 8.69
N GLU A 159 -11.28 10.56 8.79
CA GLU A 159 -10.68 11.39 9.85
C GLU A 159 -11.01 12.87 9.66
N ALA A 160 -10.81 13.43 8.47
CA ALA A 160 -11.10 14.84 8.18
C ALA A 160 -12.57 15.21 8.42
N THR A 161 -13.49 14.30 8.04
CA THR A 161 -14.93 14.49 8.29
C THR A 161 -15.29 14.32 9.77
N SER A 162 -14.62 13.42 10.49
CA SER A 162 -14.77 13.27 11.95
C SER A 162 -14.34 14.55 12.67
N GLN A 163 -13.20 15.14 12.32
CA GLN A 163 -12.71 16.39 12.91
C GLN A 163 -13.67 17.56 12.68
N ARG A 164 -14.27 17.64 11.48
CA ARG A 164 -15.30 18.64 11.17
C ARG A 164 -16.53 18.50 12.06
N MET A 165 -16.92 17.29 12.44
CA MET A 165 -18.06 17.04 13.33
C MET A 165 -17.79 17.47 14.78
N HIS A 166 -16.52 17.55 15.20
CA HIS A 166 -16.12 17.95 16.55
C HIS A 166 -15.74 19.44 16.64
N GLU A 167 -15.92 20.22 15.55
CA GLU A 167 -15.44 21.61 15.43
C GLU A 167 -13.93 21.79 15.69
N GLN A 168 -13.18 20.69 15.74
CA GLN A 168 -11.74 20.64 15.93
C GLN A 168 -11.05 20.54 14.57
N THR A 169 -11.16 21.59 13.75
CA THR A 169 -10.45 21.65 12.47
C THR A 169 -8.98 22.04 12.67
N SER A 170 -8.15 21.08 13.07
CA SER A 170 -6.70 21.21 12.99
C SER A 170 -6.19 20.59 11.69
N ILE A 171 -6.00 21.45 10.68
CA ILE A 171 -5.46 21.06 9.36
C ILE A 171 -4.12 20.33 9.51
N GLU A 172 -3.30 20.76 10.48
CA GLU A 172 -2.00 20.15 10.79
C GLU A 172 -2.14 18.66 11.18
N SER A 173 -3.13 18.32 12.00
CA SER A 173 -3.32 16.93 12.45
C SER A 173 -3.73 15.99 11.32
N THR A 174 -4.65 16.41 10.45
CA THR A 174 -5.09 15.64 9.28
C THR A 174 -3.92 15.44 8.30
N LEU A 175 -3.09 16.47 8.11
CA LEU A 175 -1.95 16.42 7.19
C LEU A 175 -0.83 15.52 7.72
N VAL A 176 -0.51 15.60 9.01
CA VAL A 176 0.44 14.69 9.69
C VAL A 176 -0.06 13.24 9.63
N PHE A 177 -1.35 13.01 9.82
CA PHE A 177 -1.95 11.68 9.75
C PHE A 177 -1.91 11.10 8.33
N GLY A 178 -2.28 11.89 7.32
CA GLY A 178 -2.19 11.50 5.91
C GLY A 178 -0.75 11.24 5.45
N ALA A 179 0.18 12.10 5.87
CA ALA A 179 1.60 11.94 5.59
C ALA A 179 2.19 10.70 6.28
N GLY A 180 1.86 10.47 7.56
CA GLY A 180 2.35 9.33 8.33
C GLY A 180 1.83 8.00 7.78
N SER A 181 0.55 7.92 7.43
CA SER A 181 -0.03 6.70 6.83
C SER A 181 0.54 6.42 5.43
N SER A 182 0.75 7.46 4.62
CA SER A 182 1.40 7.32 3.31
C SER A 182 2.87 6.90 3.43
N ALA A 183 3.60 7.47 4.41
CA ALA A 183 4.99 7.12 4.69
C ALA A 183 5.13 5.66 5.11
N LEU A 184 4.17 5.14 5.89
CA LEU A 184 4.14 3.72 6.29
C LEU A 184 4.03 2.80 5.07
N VAL A 185 3.12 3.11 4.14
CA VAL A 185 2.99 2.35 2.88
C VAL A 185 4.29 2.43 2.07
N ALA A 186 4.90 3.61 1.99
CA ALA A 186 6.16 3.82 1.27
C ALA A 186 7.33 3.01 1.89
N ILE A 187 7.43 2.94 3.22
CA ILE A 187 8.47 2.17 3.92
C ILE A 187 8.36 0.67 3.61
N VAL A 188 7.14 0.15 3.46
CA VAL A 188 6.92 -1.26 3.09
C VAL A 188 7.23 -1.50 1.61
N TYR A 189 6.77 -0.59 0.75
CA TYR A 189 6.90 -0.72 -0.70
C TYR A 189 8.34 -0.53 -1.21
N ALA A 190 9.02 0.52 -0.74
CA ALA A 190 10.34 0.95 -1.24
C ALA A 190 11.40 -0.17 -1.26
N PRO A 191 11.64 -0.94 -0.18
CA PRO A 191 12.66 -1.99 -0.20
C PRO A 191 12.29 -3.15 -1.12
N VAL A 192 11.00 -3.45 -1.29
CA VAL A 192 10.53 -4.51 -2.19
C VAL A 192 10.69 -4.09 -3.64
N ALA A 193 10.28 -2.86 -3.98
CA ALA A 193 10.45 -2.29 -5.30
C ALA A 193 11.93 -2.15 -5.68
N ALA A 194 12.79 -1.72 -4.76
CA ALA A 194 14.23 -1.63 -4.99
C ALA A 194 14.84 -3.00 -5.32
N LYS A 195 14.47 -4.05 -4.57
CA LYS A 195 14.94 -5.42 -4.83
C LYS A 195 14.46 -5.96 -6.17
N LEU A 196 13.19 -5.75 -6.52
CA LEU A 196 12.65 -6.16 -7.83
C LEU A 196 13.38 -5.48 -8.97
N ARG A 197 13.66 -4.17 -8.86
CA ARG A 197 14.43 -3.41 -9.86
C ARG A 197 15.86 -3.91 -9.97
N GLN A 198 16.53 -4.16 -8.84
CA GLN A 198 17.88 -4.70 -8.84
C GLN A 198 17.94 -6.05 -9.56
N ARG A 199 17.01 -6.96 -9.25
CA ARG A 199 16.95 -8.27 -9.92
C ARG A 199 16.56 -8.18 -11.39
N GLY A 200 15.65 -7.27 -11.74
CA GLY A 200 15.31 -7.00 -13.14
C GLY A 200 16.55 -6.59 -13.95
N ARG A 201 17.39 -5.71 -13.39
CA ARG A 201 18.66 -5.30 -14.01
C ARG A 201 19.65 -6.46 -14.15
N GLU A 202 19.85 -7.24 -13.09
CA GLU A 202 20.73 -8.41 -13.13
C GLU A 202 20.30 -9.42 -14.20
N LEU A 203 18.99 -9.68 -14.36
CA LEU A 203 18.47 -10.57 -15.40
C LEU A 203 18.58 -9.99 -16.81
N VAL A 204 18.40 -8.68 -16.97
CA VAL A 204 18.64 -8.00 -18.25
C VAL A 204 20.11 -8.14 -18.64
N ASP A 205 21.04 -7.95 -17.70
CA ASP A 205 22.47 -8.10 -17.94
C ASP A 205 22.88 -9.54 -18.27
N ILE A 206 22.23 -10.54 -17.66
CA ILE A 206 22.48 -11.96 -17.97
C ILE A 206 21.93 -12.35 -19.35
N CYS A 207 20.72 -11.88 -19.71
CA CYS A 207 20.08 -12.24 -20.98
C CYS A 207 20.65 -11.47 -22.18
N HIS A 208 21.08 -10.22 -21.97
CA HIS A 208 21.62 -9.33 -22.99
C HIS A 208 22.91 -8.65 -22.50
N PRO A 209 24.02 -9.41 -22.35
CA PRO A 209 25.29 -8.83 -21.98
C PRO A 209 25.79 -7.88 -23.08
N LEU A 210 26.07 -6.63 -22.71
CA LEU A 210 26.72 -5.65 -23.58
C LEU A 210 28.22 -5.97 -23.63
N GLY A 211 28.57 -7.07 -24.30
CA GLY A 211 29.95 -7.41 -24.62
C GLY A 211 30.52 -6.53 -25.74
N PRO A 212 31.73 -6.82 -26.24
CA PRO A 212 32.29 -6.15 -27.41
C PRO A 212 31.50 -6.59 -28.66
N LEU A 213 30.39 -5.91 -28.91
CA LEU A 213 29.53 -6.06 -30.08
C LEU A 213 30.01 -5.15 -31.20
N ALA A 214 29.79 -5.56 -32.44
CA ALA A 214 30.00 -4.68 -33.59
C ALA A 214 29.04 -3.47 -33.53
N PRO A 215 29.42 -2.29 -34.05
CA PRO A 215 28.58 -1.08 -34.01
C PRO A 215 27.17 -1.30 -34.57
N ASP A 216 27.07 -2.17 -35.58
CA ASP A 216 25.84 -2.47 -36.32
C ASP A 216 24.87 -3.35 -35.50
N GLU A 217 25.42 -4.17 -34.60
CA GLU A 217 24.66 -5.06 -33.71
C GLU A 217 24.33 -4.39 -32.36
N LEU A 218 25.05 -3.33 -32.02
CA LEU A 218 24.88 -2.59 -30.77
C LEU A 218 23.51 -1.91 -30.70
N ALA A 219 23.03 -1.33 -31.80
CA ALA A 219 21.73 -0.66 -31.85
C ALA A 219 20.56 -1.63 -31.59
N ASP A 220 20.59 -2.80 -32.23
CA ASP A 220 19.58 -3.85 -32.05
C ASP A 220 19.64 -4.50 -30.66
N ALA A 221 20.85 -4.66 -30.11
CA ALA A 221 21.03 -5.15 -28.74
C ALA A 221 20.48 -4.16 -27.71
N LEU A 222 20.70 -2.86 -27.92
CA LEU A 222 20.15 -1.80 -27.07
C LEU A 222 18.62 -1.71 -27.17
N ASP A 223 18.03 -1.89 -28.36
CA ASP A 223 16.56 -1.87 -28.51
C ASP A 223 15.89 -3.09 -27.88
N LYS A 224 16.51 -4.29 -27.98
CA LYS A 224 16.02 -5.48 -27.27
C LYS A 224 16.11 -5.31 -25.76
N ARG A 225 17.19 -4.69 -25.28
CA ARG A 225 17.40 -4.37 -23.87
C ARG A 225 16.38 -3.36 -23.35
N SER A 226 16.15 -2.26 -24.06
CA SER A 226 15.18 -1.23 -23.68
C SER A 226 13.75 -1.77 -23.63
N ARG A 227 13.36 -2.62 -24.60
CA ARG A 227 12.07 -3.31 -24.60
C ARG A 227 11.91 -4.24 -23.40
N LEU A 228 12.97 -4.95 -23.02
CA LEU A 228 12.98 -5.84 -21.87
C LEU A 228 12.91 -5.06 -20.54
N GLU A 229 13.67 -3.96 -20.41
CA GLU A 229 13.66 -3.06 -19.25
C GLU A 229 12.29 -2.37 -19.09
N SER A 230 11.67 -1.96 -20.19
CA SER A 230 10.31 -1.42 -20.23
C SER A 230 9.25 -2.45 -19.84
N ALA A 231 9.35 -3.68 -20.37
CA ALA A 231 8.45 -4.78 -20.03
C ALA A 231 8.57 -5.24 -18.56
N LEU A 232 9.78 -5.16 -18.00
CA LEU A 232 10.04 -5.43 -16.58
C LEU A 232 9.67 -4.26 -15.66
N GLY A 233 9.34 -3.09 -16.22
CA GLY A 233 9.08 -1.87 -15.45
C GLY A 233 10.32 -1.36 -14.70
N VAL A 234 11.53 -1.75 -15.11
CA VAL A 234 12.80 -1.28 -14.52
C VAL A 234 12.97 0.22 -14.79
N ASP A 235 12.48 0.68 -15.95
CA ASP A 235 12.48 2.08 -16.37
C ASP A 235 11.33 2.92 -15.80
N ARG A 236 10.35 2.29 -15.14
CA ARG A 236 9.39 3.04 -14.33
C ARG A 236 10.10 3.56 -13.10
N THR A 237 10.76 4.70 -13.28
CA THR A 237 11.31 5.52 -12.21
C THR A 237 10.21 5.73 -11.16
N ALA A 238 10.62 5.74 -9.89
CA ALA A 238 9.71 6.02 -8.77
C ALA A 238 8.86 7.29 -9.00
N PHE A 239 9.30 8.20 -9.87
CA PHE A 239 8.58 9.40 -10.29
C PHE A 239 7.40 9.15 -11.24
N GLY A 240 7.50 8.22 -12.19
CA GLY A 240 6.36 7.77 -13.01
C GLY A 240 5.32 7.01 -12.18
N ASP A 241 5.78 6.24 -11.19
CA ASP A 241 4.91 5.63 -10.18
C ASP A 241 4.31 6.67 -9.22
N ILE A 242 4.98 7.79 -8.93
CA ILE A 242 4.41 8.93 -8.18
C ILE A 242 3.32 9.65 -8.99
N GLN A 243 3.53 9.82 -10.30
CA GLN A 243 2.52 10.37 -11.22
C GLN A 243 1.31 9.43 -11.37
N THR A 244 1.53 8.12 -11.34
CA THR A 244 0.46 7.10 -11.30
C THR A 244 -0.16 6.97 -9.89
N ASN A 245 0.60 7.31 -8.83
CA ASN A 245 0.15 7.51 -7.45
C ASN A 245 -0.49 8.89 -7.25
N LEU A 246 -1.27 9.35 -8.22
CA LEU A 246 -2.39 10.27 -7.97
C LEU A 246 -3.36 9.71 -6.90
N VAL A 247 -3.20 8.44 -6.49
CA VAL A 247 -3.81 7.82 -5.30
C VAL A 247 -3.23 8.33 -3.97
N VAL A 248 -1.99 8.84 -3.93
CA VAL A 248 -1.40 9.52 -2.75
C VAL A 248 -1.74 11.02 -2.76
N VAL A 249 -1.86 11.61 -3.95
CA VAL A 249 -2.34 12.99 -4.09
C VAL A 249 -3.86 13.07 -3.92
N GLY A 250 -4.61 11.99 -4.19
CA GLY A 250 -6.06 11.90 -3.99
C GLY A 250 -6.52 12.27 -2.58
N PRO A 251 -5.93 11.73 -1.50
CA PRO A 251 -6.18 12.18 -0.13
C PRO A 251 -5.80 13.65 0.11
N LEU A 252 -4.72 14.15 -0.49
CA LEU A 252 -4.31 15.56 -0.38
C LEU A 252 -5.24 16.50 -1.16
N LEU A 253 -5.77 16.06 -2.31
CA LEU A 253 -6.77 16.76 -3.12
C LEU A 253 -8.15 16.66 -2.50
N ALA A 254 -8.49 15.55 -1.84
CA ALA A 254 -9.71 15.41 -1.05
C ALA A 254 -9.64 16.26 0.22
N GLY A 255 -8.50 16.30 0.90
CA GLY A 255 -8.20 17.22 2.00
C GLY A 255 -8.25 18.69 1.55
N ALA A 256 -7.67 19.01 0.39
CA ALA A 256 -7.74 20.33 -0.20
C ALA A 256 -9.17 20.69 -0.66
N ALA A 257 -9.90 19.78 -1.31
CA ALA A 257 -11.29 19.99 -1.72
C ALA A 257 -12.21 20.18 -0.51
N SER A 258 -11.98 19.43 0.56
CA SER A 258 -12.63 19.62 1.87
C SER A 258 -12.34 21.01 2.46
N ALA A 259 -11.09 21.49 2.37
CA ALA A 259 -10.68 22.82 2.84
C ALA A 259 -11.17 23.97 1.92
N PHE A 260 -11.37 23.72 0.63
CA PHE A 260 -11.96 24.71 -0.29
C PHE A 260 -13.49 24.78 -0.12
N LEU A 261 -14.14 23.66 0.16
CA LEU A 261 -15.55 23.59 0.59
C LEU A 261 -15.80 24.14 2.00
N SER A 262 -14.76 24.50 2.76
CA SER A 262 -14.89 25.13 4.08
C SER A 262 -14.77 26.67 4.04
N ARG A 263 -14.66 27.28 2.85
CA ARG A 263 -14.57 28.75 2.67
C ARG A 263 -15.78 29.37 1.98
N GLN A 264 -16.80 28.58 1.65
CA GLN A 264 -18.13 29.07 1.26
C GLN A 264 -19.12 28.75 2.38
#